data_AF-A0A2N2IZI0-F1
#
_entry.id   AF-A0A2N2IZI0-F1
#
_cell.length_a   1.000
_cell.length_b   1.000
_cell.length_c   1.000
_cell.angle_alpha   90.00
_cell.angle_beta   90.00
_cell.angle_gamma   90.00
#
_symmetry.space_group_name_H-M   'P 1'
#
loop_
_entity.id
_entity.type
_entity.pdbx_description
1 polymer ?
#
loop_
_entity_poly.entity_id
_entity_poly.type
_entity_poly.pdbx_seq_one_letter_code
_entity_poly.pdbx_strand_id
1 'polypeptide(L)'
;MSLFGDHTLSRIQFFGIHMLAIFAVFYFSHLAVAGDYRNSSHGSAASGVDRSNIDTKYSVFSKGNCAHCHEQHASLAGIEPNPVAGAASPYAVFANEENLCFECHDLGGPASTDIKSQYQKTNKHPKLSDLATEGIHRPWENTSADFTGTYRHAECTDCHNPHAATAANPLFKVTGVTPSNGGAGSLPSFTFGEVTDRDQLYKVCFKCHSNWTATTRLTAVQFNPANDSFHWVEKDKLTTYTPNSGSGKGIYYTAKFNLASAPTMMPRTSFSYTDANLRVLALRCSDCHGADSATALTPKGPHGSSVAKILKVPVGSTYTVWGPTADRNNAWCFNCHDRTPFISSSDTSSGMKNSSKALHELHARKAAGAGGRCVDCHLLSPHGQSGVGTANQRQHLLNPAIFREEVDNTTSGQWPQHQTWVIPNCT
;
A
#
# COMPACT_ATOMS: atom_id res chain seq x y z
N MET A 1 30.60 14.57 86.63
CA MET A 1 30.32 13.33 85.89
C MET A 1 29.08 13.62 85.04
N SER A 2 29.30 13.81 83.73
CA SER A 2 28.38 14.42 82.78
C SER A 2 27.31 13.45 82.28
N LEU A 3 26.09 13.98 82.08
CA LEU A 3 25.04 13.39 81.26
C LEU A 3 24.61 14.43 80.22
N PHE A 4 25.25 14.40 79.05
CA PHE A 4 24.74 15.01 77.83
C PHE A 4 24.58 13.89 76.81
N GLY A 5 23.34 13.41 76.65
CA GLY A 5 22.94 12.41 75.67
C GLY A 5 22.64 13.07 74.33
N ASP A 6 23.35 12.62 73.32
CA ASP A 6 23.49 13.19 72.00
C ASP A 6 22.26 12.93 71.11
N HIS A 7 21.46 13.97 70.82
CA HIS A 7 20.27 13.90 69.95
C HIS A 7 20.57 14.27 68.48
N THR A 8 21.83 14.41 68.08
CA THR A 8 22.19 14.91 66.73
C THR A 8 22.20 13.83 65.63
N LEU A 9 22.26 12.54 65.99
CA LEU A 9 22.40 11.45 65.02
C LEU A 9 21.10 11.05 64.28
N SER A 10 19.90 11.31 64.82
CA SER A 10 18.65 10.87 64.16
C SER A 10 18.15 11.81 63.06
N ARG A 11 18.58 13.08 63.05
CA ARG A 11 18.17 14.07 62.02
C ARG A 11 18.96 13.98 60.73
N ILE A 12 20.22 13.54 60.79
CA ILE A 12 21.12 13.42 59.62
C ILE A 12 20.75 12.17 58.79
N GLN A 13 20.37 11.07 59.43
CA GLN A 13 19.92 9.86 58.73
C GLN A 13 18.59 10.06 57.99
N PHE A 14 17.65 10.84 58.55
CA PHE A 14 16.40 11.16 57.88
C PHE A 14 16.61 12.03 56.63
N PHE A 15 17.51 13.01 56.68
CA PHE A 15 17.83 13.87 55.53
C PHE A 15 18.56 13.11 54.41
N GLY A 16 19.47 12.20 54.76
CA GLY A 16 20.20 11.37 53.80
C GLY A 16 19.30 10.41 53.03
N ILE A 17 18.32 9.80 53.70
CA ILE A 17 17.36 8.87 53.05
C ILE A 17 16.39 9.61 52.13
N HIS A 18 15.96 10.83 52.48
CA HIS A 18 15.10 11.64 51.61
C HIS A 18 15.86 12.17 50.38
N MET A 19 17.11 12.59 50.54
CA MET A 19 17.98 12.95 49.41
C MET A 19 18.28 11.75 48.50
N LEU A 20 18.51 10.55 49.06
CA LEU A 20 18.72 9.33 48.26
C LEU A 20 17.44 8.88 47.54
N ALA A 21 16.27 9.04 48.16
CA ALA A 21 14.98 8.74 47.53
C ALA A 21 14.63 9.74 46.42
N ILE A 22 14.92 11.03 46.60
CA ILE A 22 14.76 12.05 45.56
C ILE A 22 15.76 11.79 44.41
N PHE A 23 17.02 11.47 44.72
CA PHE A 23 18.01 11.11 43.70
C PHE A 23 17.62 9.82 42.97
N ALA A 24 17.06 8.82 43.66
CA ALA A 24 16.54 7.60 43.04
C ALA A 24 15.32 7.87 42.15
N VAL A 25 14.42 8.79 42.50
CA VAL A 25 13.31 9.21 41.62
C VAL A 25 13.83 9.91 40.36
N PHE A 26 14.95 10.64 40.43
CA PHE A 26 15.60 11.25 39.25
C PHE A 26 16.56 10.31 38.50
N TYR A 27 17.08 9.25 39.13
CA TYR A 27 17.92 8.22 38.48
C TYR A 27 17.08 7.11 37.83
N PHE A 28 15.87 6.85 38.37
CA PHE A 28 14.85 5.95 37.82
C PHE A 28 13.71 6.69 37.12
N SER A 29 13.79 8.01 36.93
CA SER A 29 13.13 8.63 35.78
C SER A 29 13.87 8.14 34.54
N HIS A 30 13.63 6.87 34.20
CA HIS A 30 13.63 6.42 32.84
C HIS A 30 13.04 7.57 32.06
N LEU A 31 13.83 8.13 31.14
CA LEU A 31 13.32 9.00 30.09
C LEU A 31 11.94 8.45 29.74
N ALA A 32 10.89 9.26 29.87
CA ALA A 32 9.62 8.94 29.24
C ALA A 32 9.92 9.01 27.74
N VAL A 33 10.61 7.98 27.23
CA VAL A 33 10.90 7.76 25.85
C VAL A 33 9.52 7.57 25.29
N ALA A 34 9.04 8.52 24.51
CA ALA A 34 7.76 8.44 23.83
C ALA A 34 7.76 7.33 22.75
N GLY A 35 8.55 6.26 22.94
CA GLY A 35 8.91 5.27 21.94
C GLY A 35 9.40 5.94 20.66
N ASP A 36 8.83 5.47 19.55
CA ASP A 36 9.10 5.99 18.22
C ASP A 36 8.45 7.36 17.96
N TYR A 37 7.57 7.85 18.84
CA TYR A 37 6.78 9.05 18.56
C TYR A 37 7.63 10.27 18.24
N ARG A 38 8.67 10.53 19.03
CA ARG A 38 9.60 11.66 18.77
C ARG A 38 10.36 11.54 17.45
N ASN A 39 10.48 10.33 16.91
CA ASN A 39 11.10 10.05 15.62
C ASN A 39 10.09 10.02 14.47
N SER A 40 8.79 10.00 14.77
CA SER A 40 7.71 10.04 13.79
C SER A 40 7.55 11.44 13.19
N SER A 41 6.89 11.51 12.04
CA SER A 41 6.50 12.78 11.42
C SER A 41 5.55 13.59 12.29
N HIS A 42 4.79 12.97 13.19
CA HIS A 42 3.88 13.67 14.09
C HIS A 42 4.55 14.14 15.38
N GLY A 43 5.39 13.33 16.02
CA GLY A 43 6.03 13.71 17.29
C GLY A 43 7.34 14.50 17.15
N SER A 44 7.76 14.82 15.92
CA SER A 44 8.93 15.67 15.65
C SER A 44 8.74 17.08 16.21
N ALA A 45 9.70 17.58 16.98
CA ALA A 45 9.67 18.98 17.43
C ALA A 45 9.87 19.99 16.27
N ALA A 46 10.48 19.57 15.16
CA ALA A 46 10.74 20.45 14.02
C ALA A 46 9.53 20.56 13.08
N SER A 47 8.88 19.43 12.80
CA SER A 47 7.89 19.29 11.72
C SER A 47 6.63 18.52 12.14
N GLY A 48 6.46 18.28 13.44
CA GLY A 48 5.36 17.52 14.02
C GLY A 48 4.00 18.19 13.93
N VAL A 49 3.03 17.51 14.53
CA VAL A 49 1.66 18.01 14.66
C VAL A 49 1.63 19.33 15.42
N ASP A 50 0.83 20.26 14.93
CA ASP A 50 0.60 21.55 15.54
C ASP A 50 -0.83 22.01 15.24
N ARG A 51 -1.70 21.89 16.24
CA ARG A 51 -3.11 22.25 16.15
C ARG A 51 -3.33 23.74 16.44
N SER A 52 -2.30 24.52 16.78
CA SER A 52 -2.47 25.93 17.13
C SER A 52 -3.02 26.80 15.99
N ASN A 53 -2.84 26.35 14.74
CA ASN A 53 -3.44 26.99 13.55
C ASN A 53 -4.94 26.69 13.36
N ILE A 54 -5.44 25.61 13.99
CA ILE A 54 -6.86 25.23 13.98
C ILE A 54 -7.55 25.82 15.21
N ASP A 55 -6.92 25.74 16.38
CA ASP A 55 -7.42 26.28 17.63
C ASP A 55 -6.25 26.88 18.44
N THR A 56 -6.28 28.21 18.58
CA THR A 56 -5.19 29.00 19.17
C THR A 56 -4.93 28.64 20.63
N LYS A 57 -5.86 28.00 21.35
CA LYS A 57 -5.63 27.55 22.74
C LYS A 57 -4.49 26.53 22.85
N TYR A 58 -4.15 25.84 21.76
CA TYR A 58 -3.04 24.89 21.72
C TYR A 58 -1.68 25.54 21.43
N SER A 59 -1.60 26.87 21.24
CA SER A 59 -0.33 27.58 21.04
C SER A 59 0.62 27.49 22.24
N VAL A 60 0.11 27.07 23.41
CA VAL A 60 0.90 26.82 24.62
C VAL A 60 1.69 25.50 24.57
N PHE A 61 1.32 24.58 23.67
CA PHE A 61 2.00 23.31 23.49
C PHE A 61 3.03 23.40 22.39
N SER A 62 4.21 22.85 22.64
CA SER A 62 5.22 22.71 21.59
C SER A 62 4.72 21.83 20.43
N LYS A 63 5.22 22.09 19.23
CA LYS A 63 5.00 21.21 18.08
C LYS A 63 5.40 19.77 18.40
N GLY A 64 4.61 18.82 17.93
CA GLY A 64 4.76 17.39 18.20
C GLY A 64 4.32 16.95 19.60
N ASN A 65 3.75 17.83 20.42
CA ASN A 65 3.15 17.44 21.70
C ASN A 65 1.90 16.56 21.49
N CYS A 66 1.69 15.58 22.37
CA CYS A 66 0.53 14.68 22.35
C CYS A 66 -0.81 15.44 22.41
N ALA A 67 -0.84 16.62 23.04
CA ALA A 67 -2.03 17.48 23.16
C ALA A 67 -2.63 17.92 21.82
N HIS A 68 -1.85 17.86 20.73
CA HIS A 68 -2.33 18.21 19.40
C HIS A 68 -3.26 17.14 18.80
N CYS A 69 -3.28 15.92 19.36
CA CYS A 69 -4.20 14.84 18.98
C CYS A 69 -5.09 14.39 20.15
N HIS A 70 -4.54 14.40 21.36
CA HIS A 70 -5.24 13.96 22.56
C HIS A 70 -5.71 15.14 23.42
N GLU A 71 -6.97 15.13 23.81
CA GLU A 71 -7.55 16.01 24.80
C GLU A 71 -7.03 15.64 26.19
N GLN A 72 -6.24 16.53 26.77
CA GLN A 72 -5.76 16.38 28.14
C GLN A 72 -6.86 16.87 29.08
N HIS A 73 -7.41 15.99 29.90
CA HIS A 73 -8.39 16.30 30.96
C HIS A 73 -7.74 16.97 32.18
N ALA A 74 -6.73 17.80 31.96
CA ALA A 74 -6.14 18.65 32.98
C ALA A 74 -6.49 20.09 32.62
N SER A 75 -7.11 20.82 33.56
CA SER A 75 -7.48 22.22 33.31
C SER A 75 -6.25 23.00 32.84
N LEU A 76 -6.33 23.64 31.68
CA LEU A 76 -5.30 24.55 31.20
C LEU A 76 -5.66 25.95 31.70
N ALA A 77 -4.85 26.48 32.62
CA ALA A 77 -5.10 27.77 33.26
C ALA A 77 -6.51 27.91 33.88
N GLY A 78 -7.03 26.81 34.45
CA GLY A 78 -8.36 26.76 35.08
C GLY A 78 -9.53 26.53 34.13
N ILE A 79 -9.26 26.28 32.83
CA ILE A 79 -10.28 25.95 31.83
C ILE A 79 -10.08 24.50 31.38
N GLU A 80 -11.09 23.65 31.64
CA GLU A 80 -11.20 22.33 31.02
C GLU A 80 -12.07 22.46 29.76
N PRO A 81 -11.55 22.16 28.56
CA PRO A 81 -12.38 22.11 27.36
C PRO A 81 -13.48 21.05 27.55
N ASN A 82 -14.73 21.41 27.25
CA ASN A 82 -15.79 20.40 27.17
C ASN A 82 -15.43 19.38 26.08
N PRO A 83 -15.65 18.08 26.32
CA PRO A 83 -15.48 17.08 25.27
C PRO A 83 -16.31 17.43 24.04
N VAL A 84 -15.75 17.26 22.84
CA VAL A 84 -16.38 17.69 21.58
C VAL A 84 -17.77 17.07 21.37
N ALA A 85 -18.00 15.86 21.89
CA ALA A 85 -19.28 15.15 21.81
C ALA A 85 -20.12 15.19 23.11
N GLY A 86 -19.75 16.00 24.10
CA GLY A 86 -20.46 16.09 25.40
C GLY A 86 -20.31 14.86 26.31
N ALA A 87 -19.47 13.90 25.93
CA ALA A 87 -19.10 12.70 26.69
C ALA A 87 -17.59 12.45 26.53
N ALA A 88 -16.99 11.66 27.42
CA ALA A 88 -15.57 11.34 27.35
C ALA A 88 -15.20 10.73 25.99
N SER A 89 -14.27 11.36 25.28
CA SER A 89 -13.83 10.90 23.97
C SER A 89 -13.07 9.57 24.09
N PRO A 90 -13.38 8.54 23.27
CA PRO A 90 -12.58 7.32 23.21
C PRO A 90 -11.11 7.64 22.98
N TYR A 91 -10.21 7.01 23.75
CA TYR A 91 -8.75 7.26 23.68
C TYR A 91 -8.32 8.71 23.89
N ALA A 92 -9.22 9.53 24.47
CA ALA A 92 -9.05 10.95 24.69
C ALA A 92 -8.64 11.72 23.41
N VAL A 93 -9.13 11.35 22.23
CA VAL A 93 -8.88 12.13 21.00
C VAL A 93 -9.96 13.21 20.79
N PHE A 94 -9.62 14.30 20.10
CA PHE A 94 -10.57 15.42 19.93
C PHE A 94 -11.61 15.21 18.82
N ALA A 95 -11.46 14.15 18.03
CA ALA A 95 -12.41 13.75 17.01
C ALA A 95 -12.30 12.23 16.80
N ASN A 96 -13.38 11.59 16.37
CA ASN A 96 -13.41 10.14 16.18
C ASN A 96 -12.84 9.77 14.79
N GLU A 97 -12.13 8.64 14.74
CA GLU A 97 -11.80 7.91 13.51
C GLU A 97 -11.16 8.80 12.42
N GLU A 98 -11.65 8.78 11.19
CA GLU A 98 -11.03 9.55 10.11
C GLU A 98 -11.17 11.07 10.32
N ASN A 99 -12.16 11.53 11.07
CA ASN A 99 -12.34 12.95 11.35
C ASN A 99 -11.13 13.51 12.10
N LEU A 100 -10.51 12.74 13.01
CA LEU A 100 -9.26 13.16 13.67
C LEU A 100 -8.16 13.51 12.67
N CYS A 101 -8.06 12.71 11.61
CA CYS A 101 -7.04 12.87 10.59
C CYS A 101 -7.40 14.01 9.63
N PHE A 102 -8.67 14.12 9.25
CA PHE A 102 -9.19 15.11 8.30
C PHE A 102 -9.17 16.54 8.82
N GLU A 103 -9.10 16.77 10.12
CA GLU A 103 -8.93 18.10 10.71
C GLU A 103 -7.57 18.72 10.34
N CYS A 104 -6.56 17.87 10.08
CA CYS A 104 -5.23 18.31 9.66
C CYS A 104 -4.95 18.06 8.18
N HIS A 105 -5.43 16.92 7.64
CA HIS A 105 -5.14 16.45 6.29
C HIS A 105 -6.26 16.76 5.30
N ASP A 106 -6.61 18.04 5.19
CA ASP A 106 -7.56 18.53 4.19
C ASP A 106 -7.00 19.72 3.39
N LEU A 107 -7.84 20.35 2.57
CA LEU A 107 -7.45 21.46 1.70
C LEU A 107 -7.04 22.73 2.46
N GLY A 108 -7.48 22.91 3.71
CA GLY A 108 -7.23 24.11 4.52
C GLY A 108 -6.40 23.85 5.79
N GLY A 109 -6.12 22.58 6.09
CA GLY A 109 -5.42 22.15 7.28
C GLY A 109 -3.90 22.37 7.23
N PRO A 110 -3.22 22.20 8.38
CA PRO A 110 -1.77 22.37 8.50
C PRO A 110 -0.93 21.32 7.75
N ALA A 111 -1.50 20.20 7.32
CA ALA A 111 -0.73 19.19 6.60
C ALA A 111 -0.49 19.60 5.14
N SER A 112 0.66 19.21 4.59
CA SER A 112 1.01 19.49 3.19
C SER A 112 0.19 18.69 2.15
N THR A 113 -0.72 17.84 2.60
CA THR A 113 -1.46 16.89 1.77
C THR A 113 -2.94 16.85 2.15
N ASP A 114 -3.80 17.18 1.18
CA ASP A 114 -5.24 17.03 1.29
C ASP A 114 -5.64 15.59 0.96
N ILE A 115 -5.78 14.77 2.00
CA ILE A 115 -6.24 13.39 1.85
C ILE A 115 -7.76 13.27 1.86
N LYS A 116 -8.43 14.20 2.53
CA LYS A 116 -9.90 14.25 2.63
C LYS A 116 -10.56 14.27 1.26
N SER A 117 -10.03 15.04 0.30
CA SER A 117 -10.57 15.07 -1.06
C SER A 117 -10.46 13.73 -1.81
N GLN A 118 -9.48 12.88 -1.47
CA GLN A 118 -9.38 11.56 -2.10
C GLN A 118 -10.53 10.64 -1.68
N TYR A 119 -11.02 10.78 -0.44
CA TYR A 119 -12.18 10.03 0.07
C TYR A 119 -13.53 10.59 -0.42
N GLN A 120 -13.55 11.66 -1.21
CA GLN A 120 -14.75 12.12 -1.92
C GLN A 120 -14.95 11.40 -3.26
N LYS A 121 -13.95 10.66 -3.74
CA LYS A 121 -14.00 9.97 -5.03
C LYS A 121 -14.89 8.72 -4.97
N THR A 122 -15.38 8.31 -6.14
CA THR A 122 -16.29 7.16 -6.29
C THR A 122 -15.65 5.85 -5.85
N ASN A 123 -14.39 5.60 -6.23
CA ASN A 123 -13.67 4.37 -5.86
C ASN A 123 -12.69 4.70 -4.74
N LYS A 124 -12.95 4.18 -3.55
CA LYS A 124 -12.14 4.41 -2.35
C LYS A 124 -12.27 3.22 -1.40
N HIS A 125 -11.40 3.14 -0.41
CA HIS A 125 -11.71 2.33 0.76
C HIS A 125 -12.87 2.99 1.51
N PRO A 126 -13.84 2.22 2.01
CA PRO A 126 -14.93 2.78 2.80
C PRO A 126 -14.37 3.30 4.12
N LYS A 127 -14.78 4.51 4.50
CA LYS A 127 -14.58 5.03 5.86
C LYS A 127 -15.64 4.46 6.80
N LEU A 128 -15.41 4.36 8.11
CA LEU A 128 -16.39 3.76 9.03
C LEU A 128 -17.74 4.51 9.03
N SER A 129 -17.70 5.83 8.84
CA SER A 129 -18.90 6.65 8.64
C SER A 129 -19.71 6.32 7.37
N ASP A 130 -19.12 5.65 6.37
CA ASP A 130 -19.83 5.19 5.16
C ASP A 130 -20.58 3.86 5.38
N LEU A 131 -20.31 3.13 6.47
CA LEU A 131 -20.76 1.74 6.66
C LEU A 131 -21.68 1.52 7.87
N ALA A 132 -22.09 2.58 8.58
CA ALA A 132 -22.85 2.49 9.84
C ALA A 132 -22.13 1.61 10.91
N THR A 133 -20.81 1.55 10.83
CA THR A 133 -19.93 0.79 11.72
C THR A 133 -19.03 1.72 12.54
N GLU A 134 -19.39 3.00 12.68
CA GLU A 134 -18.65 3.96 13.52
C GLU A 134 -18.40 3.39 14.92
N GLY A 135 -17.18 3.55 15.42
CA GLY A 135 -16.74 3.15 16.75
C GLY A 135 -16.34 1.70 16.91
N ILE A 136 -16.20 0.91 15.83
CA ILE A 136 -15.76 -0.49 15.95
C ILE A 136 -14.25 -0.67 15.99
N HIS A 137 -13.48 0.30 15.47
CA HIS A 137 -12.02 0.22 15.44
C HIS A 137 -11.42 0.24 16.85
N ARG A 138 -10.46 -0.65 17.10
CA ARG A 138 -9.73 -0.75 18.36
C ARG A 138 -8.22 -0.74 18.13
N PRO A 139 -7.43 -0.02 18.95
CA PRO A 139 -5.97 0.01 18.81
C PRO A 139 -5.26 -1.34 18.96
N TRP A 140 -5.95 -2.37 19.47
CA TRP A 140 -5.40 -3.70 19.78
C TRP A 140 -5.95 -4.81 18.88
N GLU A 141 -6.46 -4.48 17.70
CA GLU A 141 -6.87 -5.47 16.69
C GLU A 141 -5.65 -6.20 16.13
N ASN A 142 -5.52 -7.47 16.47
CA ASN A 142 -4.32 -8.25 16.20
C ASN A 142 -4.60 -9.69 15.75
N THR A 143 -5.86 -10.07 15.65
CA THR A 143 -6.29 -11.38 15.15
C THR A 143 -7.10 -11.22 13.88
N SER A 144 -7.26 -12.31 13.13
CA SER A 144 -8.11 -12.29 11.94
C SER A 144 -9.56 -11.97 12.28
N ALA A 145 -10.06 -12.42 13.44
CA ALA A 145 -11.43 -12.19 13.87
C ALA A 145 -11.79 -10.70 13.92
N ASP A 146 -10.83 -9.86 14.31
CA ASP A 146 -10.98 -8.40 14.42
C ASP A 146 -11.22 -7.70 13.08
N PHE A 147 -10.94 -8.38 11.95
CA PHE A 147 -11.07 -7.82 10.59
C PHE A 147 -12.04 -8.63 9.71
N THR A 148 -12.94 -9.42 10.31
CA THR A 148 -13.91 -10.29 9.60
C THR A 148 -15.36 -10.01 9.96
N GLY A 149 -16.27 -10.43 9.07
CA GLY A 149 -17.71 -10.34 9.30
C GLY A 149 -18.17 -8.90 9.55
N THR A 150 -18.88 -8.68 10.65
CA THR A 150 -19.34 -7.34 11.08
C THR A 150 -18.22 -6.43 11.57
N TYR A 151 -17.03 -6.98 11.86
CA TYR A 151 -15.84 -6.20 12.21
C TYR A 151 -15.01 -5.80 10.98
N ARG A 152 -15.50 -6.06 9.76
CA ARG A 152 -14.75 -5.72 8.56
C ARG A 152 -14.75 -4.20 8.33
N HIS A 153 -13.61 -3.56 8.52
CA HIS A 153 -13.43 -2.13 8.29
C HIS A 153 -12.03 -1.78 7.77
N ALA A 154 -11.81 -0.49 7.49
CA ALA A 154 -10.52 0.08 7.16
C ALA A 154 -10.48 1.54 7.62
N GLU A 155 -9.69 1.82 8.64
CA GLU A 155 -9.39 3.14 9.18
C GLU A 155 -8.05 3.69 8.70
N CYS A 156 -7.84 4.99 8.93
CA CYS A 156 -6.52 5.61 8.77
C CYS A 156 -5.45 4.84 9.56
N THR A 157 -5.77 4.45 10.80
CA THR A 157 -4.88 3.76 11.73
C THR A 157 -4.66 2.28 11.41
N ASP A 158 -5.50 1.68 10.56
CA ASP A 158 -5.28 0.32 10.06
C ASP A 158 -4.15 0.24 9.03
N CYS A 159 -3.84 1.37 8.40
CA CYS A 159 -2.80 1.51 7.38
C CYS A 159 -1.63 2.38 7.84
N HIS A 160 -1.84 3.31 8.77
CA HIS A 160 -0.82 4.22 9.29
C HIS A 160 -0.69 4.09 10.81
N ASN A 161 0.52 4.21 11.32
CA ASN A 161 0.74 4.34 12.75
C ASN A 161 1.08 5.80 13.07
N PRO A 162 0.15 6.62 13.60
CA PRO A 162 0.42 8.03 13.88
C PRO A 162 1.52 8.24 14.92
N HIS A 163 1.88 7.20 15.68
CA HIS A 163 2.96 7.24 16.66
C HIS A 163 4.33 6.82 16.11
N ALA A 164 4.43 6.38 14.85
CA ALA A 164 5.68 5.87 14.30
C ALA A 164 5.93 6.26 12.83
N ALA A 165 4.89 6.55 12.06
CA ALA A 165 4.98 6.86 10.65
C ALA A 165 5.93 8.04 10.40
N THR A 166 6.74 7.94 9.34
CA THR A 166 7.66 8.99 8.90
C THR A 166 7.38 9.37 7.46
N ALA A 167 7.86 10.54 7.02
CA ALA A 167 7.79 10.94 5.61
C ALA A 167 8.47 9.92 4.68
N ALA A 168 9.52 9.24 5.15
CA ALA A 168 10.22 8.21 4.39
C ALA A 168 9.43 6.89 4.33
N ASN A 169 8.82 6.49 5.44
CA ASN A 169 7.99 5.29 5.55
C ASN A 169 6.67 5.61 6.30
N PRO A 170 5.62 6.00 5.57
CA PRO A 170 4.32 6.31 6.16
C PRO A 170 3.62 5.12 6.82
N LEU A 171 4.07 3.90 6.55
CA LEU A 171 3.49 2.66 7.08
C LEU A 171 4.32 2.10 8.25
N PHE A 172 5.35 2.82 8.69
CA PHE A 172 6.26 2.29 9.69
C PHE A 172 5.52 1.89 10.97
N LYS A 173 5.74 0.65 11.42
CA LYS A 173 5.09 0.01 12.58
C LYS A 173 3.57 -0.04 12.55
N VAL A 174 2.94 0.02 11.37
CA VAL A 174 1.55 -0.42 11.26
C VAL A 174 1.50 -1.95 11.25
N THR A 175 0.42 -2.51 11.80
CA THR A 175 0.17 -3.95 11.79
C THR A 175 -0.20 -4.44 10.39
N GLY A 176 0.23 -5.66 10.08
CA GLY A 176 -0.05 -6.35 8.82
C GLY A 176 0.20 -7.84 8.96
N VAL A 177 0.10 -8.55 7.83
CA VAL A 177 0.31 -9.99 7.79
C VAL A 177 1.32 -10.36 6.72
N THR A 178 2.22 -11.26 7.09
CA THR A 178 3.26 -11.76 6.21
C THR A 178 2.84 -13.14 5.69
N PRO A 179 2.68 -13.34 4.38
CA PRO A 179 2.32 -14.64 3.83
C PRO A 179 3.52 -15.60 3.91
N SER A 180 3.21 -16.88 4.06
CA SER A 180 4.06 -18.01 3.71
C SER A 180 3.39 -18.72 2.54
N ASN A 181 3.97 -18.52 1.36
CA ASN A 181 3.40 -19.00 0.10
C ASN A 181 3.75 -20.48 -0.13
N GLY A 182 2.75 -21.27 -0.52
CA GLY A 182 2.95 -22.62 -1.07
C GLY A 182 3.10 -22.59 -2.58
N GLY A 183 2.81 -23.73 -3.24
CA GLY A 183 2.79 -23.83 -4.71
C GLY A 183 1.78 -22.89 -5.38
N ALA A 184 1.84 -22.78 -6.71
CA ALA A 184 0.95 -21.92 -7.49
C ALA A 184 -0.53 -22.15 -7.13
N GLY A 185 -1.31 -21.09 -6.94
CA GLY A 185 -2.73 -21.17 -6.56
C GLY A 185 -3.07 -21.69 -5.18
N SER A 186 -2.08 -22.12 -4.39
CA SER A 186 -2.33 -22.55 -3.01
C SER A 186 -2.67 -21.36 -2.10
N LEU A 187 -3.49 -21.64 -1.08
CA LEU A 187 -3.74 -20.67 -0.02
C LEU A 187 -2.47 -20.49 0.82
N PRO A 188 -1.95 -19.27 1.00
CA PRO A 188 -0.87 -19.01 1.93
C PRO A 188 -1.33 -19.13 3.40
N SER A 189 -0.40 -19.44 4.29
CA SER A 189 -0.55 -19.17 5.73
C SER A 189 0.02 -17.79 6.07
N PHE A 190 -0.31 -17.25 7.24
CA PHE A 190 0.09 -15.89 7.60
C PHE A 190 0.66 -15.78 9.01
N THR A 191 1.64 -14.91 9.16
CA THR A 191 2.16 -14.45 10.46
C THR A 191 1.82 -12.98 10.63
N PHE A 192 1.13 -12.64 11.72
CA PHE A 192 0.86 -11.25 12.10
C PHE A 192 2.16 -10.55 12.56
N GLY A 193 2.30 -9.28 12.24
CA GLY A 193 3.44 -8.48 12.67
C GLY A 193 3.35 -7.06 12.14
N GLU A 194 4.48 -6.35 12.18
CA GLU A 194 4.56 -4.95 11.78
C GLU A 194 5.29 -4.75 10.44
N VAL A 195 5.00 -3.62 9.81
CA VAL A 195 5.74 -3.10 8.67
C VAL A 195 6.99 -2.37 9.14
N THR A 196 8.16 -2.82 8.71
CA THR A 196 9.44 -2.19 9.04
C THR A 196 10.03 -1.43 7.85
N ASP A 197 9.68 -1.84 6.63
CA ASP A 197 10.12 -1.20 5.39
C ASP A 197 8.93 -0.85 4.49
N ARG A 198 9.02 0.26 3.76
CA ARG A 198 7.94 0.74 2.88
C ARG A 198 7.61 -0.23 1.74
N ASP A 199 8.56 -1.07 1.31
CA ASP A 199 8.32 -2.14 0.33
C ASP A 199 7.49 -3.29 0.90
N GLN A 200 7.25 -3.35 2.21
CA GLN A 200 6.34 -4.29 2.86
C GLN A 200 4.88 -3.80 2.88
N LEU A 201 4.50 -2.83 2.05
CA LEU A 201 3.10 -2.37 1.90
C LEU A 201 2.12 -3.54 1.71
N TYR A 202 2.54 -4.60 1.00
CA TYR A 202 1.70 -5.79 0.80
C TYR A 202 1.18 -6.38 2.12
N LYS A 203 1.92 -6.26 3.24
CA LYS A 203 1.49 -6.81 4.54
C LYS A 203 0.22 -6.15 5.04
N VAL A 204 0.10 -4.84 4.84
CA VAL A 204 -1.10 -4.07 5.18
C VAL A 204 -2.25 -4.51 4.28
N CYS A 205 -2.00 -4.58 2.97
CA CYS A 205 -3.03 -4.97 2.01
C CYS A 205 -3.53 -6.40 2.26
N PHE A 206 -2.65 -7.36 2.53
CA PHE A 206 -3.00 -8.76 2.76
C PHE A 206 -3.71 -8.98 4.10
N LYS A 207 -3.66 -8.05 5.06
CA LYS A 207 -4.48 -8.10 6.27
C LYS A 207 -5.96 -8.18 5.88
N CYS A 208 -6.37 -7.44 4.85
CA CYS A 208 -7.76 -7.41 4.39
C CYS A 208 -7.99 -8.19 3.08
N HIS A 209 -7.02 -8.21 2.16
CA HIS A 209 -7.15 -8.77 0.82
C HIS A 209 -6.49 -10.15 0.70
N SER A 210 -6.82 -11.04 1.63
CA SER A 210 -6.34 -12.42 1.59
C SER A 210 -7.30 -13.39 2.29
N ASN A 211 -6.91 -14.67 2.35
CA ASN A 211 -7.58 -15.67 3.18
C ASN A 211 -7.27 -15.54 4.67
N TRP A 212 -6.46 -14.57 5.12
CA TRP A 212 -6.28 -14.32 6.56
C TRP A 212 -7.60 -13.92 7.22
N THR A 213 -8.41 -13.10 6.55
CA THR A 213 -9.75 -12.65 6.99
C THR A 213 -10.89 -13.45 6.36
N ALA A 214 -10.66 -14.72 5.97
CA ALA A 214 -11.70 -15.60 5.39
C ALA A 214 -12.53 -14.95 4.26
N THR A 215 -11.93 -14.04 3.47
CA THR A 215 -12.63 -13.28 2.44
C THR A 215 -12.65 -14.01 1.11
N THR A 216 -13.59 -13.65 0.23
CA THR A 216 -13.59 -14.07 -1.18
C THR A 216 -12.51 -13.37 -2.02
N ARG A 217 -11.84 -12.34 -1.48
CA ARG A 217 -10.79 -11.58 -2.16
C ARG A 217 -9.42 -12.17 -1.84
N LEU A 218 -9.07 -13.21 -2.57
CA LEU A 218 -7.82 -13.97 -2.43
C LEU A 218 -6.63 -13.30 -3.14
N THR A 219 -6.42 -11.99 -2.96
CA THR A 219 -5.37 -11.25 -3.67
C THR A 219 -3.97 -11.79 -3.34
N ALA A 220 -3.70 -12.19 -2.09
CA ALA A 220 -2.43 -12.84 -1.73
C ALA A 220 -2.17 -14.14 -2.51
N VAL A 221 -3.21 -14.94 -2.80
CA VAL A 221 -3.08 -16.15 -3.62
C VAL A 221 -2.68 -15.79 -5.05
N GLN A 222 -3.22 -14.70 -5.59
CA GLN A 222 -2.92 -14.24 -6.95
C GLN A 222 -1.46 -13.78 -7.07
N PHE A 223 -0.98 -13.03 -6.07
CA PHE A 223 0.39 -12.52 -6.01
C PHE A 223 1.45 -13.54 -5.58
N ASN A 224 1.05 -14.78 -5.29
CA ASN A 224 2.00 -15.85 -4.96
C ASN A 224 3.09 -15.90 -6.05
N PRO A 225 4.39 -15.72 -5.70
CA PRO A 225 5.47 -15.74 -6.68
C PRO A 225 5.64 -17.07 -7.44
N ALA A 226 4.99 -18.14 -7.00
CA ALA A 226 4.89 -19.40 -7.74
C ALA A 226 3.89 -19.35 -8.89
N ASN A 227 3.03 -18.33 -8.99
CA ASN A 227 2.11 -18.14 -10.10
C ASN A 227 2.82 -17.64 -11.35
N ASP A 228 2.15 -17.76 -12.49
CA ASP A 228 2.65 -17.19 -13.74
C ASP A 228 2.09 -15.77 -13.92
N SER A 229 2.81 -14.93 -14.68
CA SER A 229 2.39 -13.57 -15.05
C SER A 229 2.03 -12.64 -13.88
N PHE A 230 2.63 -12.85 -12.71
CA PHE A 230 2.49 -11.96 -11.55
C PHE A 230 3.42 -10.75 -11.64
N HIS A 231 3.01 -9.63 -11.05
CA HIS A 231 3.94 -8.57 -10.67
C HIS A 231 4.39 -8.77 -9.24
N TRP A 232 5.69 -8.73 -9.01
CA TRP A 232 6.26 -9.01 -7.70
C TRP A 232 6.03 -7.85 -6.72
N VAL A 233 5.33 -8.13 -5.61
CA VAL A 233 5.09 -7.16 -4.51
C VAL A 233 5.74 -7.56 -3.17
N GLU A 234 6.13 -8.83 -3.02
CA GLU A 234 6.71 -9.37 -1.79
C GLU A 234 8.24 -9.28 -1.81
N LYS A 235 8.78 -8.06 -1.94
CA LYS A 235 10.22 -7.83 -2.17
C LYS A 235 11.12 -8.51 -1.14
N ASP A 236 10.71 -8.47 0.13
CA ASP A 236 11.46 -8.99 1.26
C ASP A 236 11.47 -10.53 1.35
N LYS A 237 10.68 -11.22 0.52
CA LYS A 237 10.55 -12.68 0.52
C LYS A 237 11.34 -13.38 -0.58
N LEU A 238 11.80 -12.65 -1.59
CA LEU A 238 12.57 -13.20 -2.70
C LEU A 238 13.94 -12.53 -2.75
N THR A 239 14.91 -13.09 -2.01
CA THR A 239 16.30 -12.63 -2.04
C THR A 239 17.02 -13.01 -3.33
N THR A 240 16.47 -13.97 -4.09
CA THR A 240 17.01 -14.47 -5.35
C THR A 240 15.91 -14.50 -6.42
N TYR A 241 15.41 -13.33 -6.81
CA TYR A 241 14.74 -13.23 -8.09
C TYR A 241 15.77 -12.84 -9.14
N THR A 242 16.20 -13.82 -9.93
CA THR A 242 17.09 -13.59 -11.07
C THR A 242 16.22 -13.35 -12.30
N PRO A 243 16.27 -12.17 -12.94
CA PRO A 243 15.74 -12.01 -14.29
C PRO A 243 16.37 -13.09 -15.18
N ASN A 244 15.57 -13.83 -15.95
CA ASN A 244 15.98 -15.00 -16.77
C ASN A 244 16.26 -16.32 -16.03
N SER A 245 15.26 -17.00 -15.46
CA SER A 245 15.40 -18.43 -15.16
C SER A 245 15.10 -19.35 -16.36
N GLY A 246 14.76 -18.80 -17.53
CA GLY A 246 14.35 -19.59 -18.71
C GLY A 246 13.11 -20.48 -18.48
N SER A 247 12.49 -20.37 -17.31
CA SER A 247 11.43 -21.23 -16.78
C SER A 247 10.17 -20.41 -16.45
N GLY A 248 9.78 -19.50 -17.35
CA GLY A 248 8.41 -19.00 -17.47
C GLY A 248 7.86 -18.09 -16.39
N LYS A 249 8.61 -17.77 -15.33
CA LYS A 249 8.06 -17.05 -14.17
C LYS A 249 8.60 -15.64 -13.96
N GLY A 250 9.07 -14.97 -15.03
CA GLY A 250 9.60 -13.61 -14.84
C GLY A 250 9.86 -12.71 -16.04
N ILE A 251 9.82 -11.40 -15.73
CA ILE A 251 10.01 -10.20 -16.56
C ILE A 251 10.98 -10.43 -17.74
N TYR A 252 10.47 -10.22 -18.96
CA TYR A 252 11.27 -10.29 -20.18
C TYR A 252 12.42 -9.27 -20.14
N TYR A 253 13.65 -9.74 -20.40
CA TYR A 253 14.87 -8.92 -20.41
C TYR A 253 14.83 -7.75 -21.41
N THR A 254 13.89 -7.77 -22.37
CA THR A 254 13.67 -6.70 -23.37
C THR A 254 12.47 -5.80 -23.09
N ALA A 255 11.64 -6.06 -22.06
CA ALA A 255 10.50 -5.22 -21.68
C ALA A 255 10.83 -3.72 -21.67
N LYS A 256 9.97 -2.88 -22.23
CA LYS A 256 10.18 -1.43 -22.26
C LYS A 256 9.18 -0.75 -21.34
N PHE A 257 9.63 0.29 -20.65
CA PHE A 257 8.79 1.04 -19.73
C PHE A 257 8.48 2.42 -20.26
N ASN A 258 7.30 2.92 -19.93
CA ASN A 258 6.94 4.30 -20.18
C ASN A 258 7.69 5.19 -19.18
N LEU A 259 8.90 5.60 -19.54
CA LEU A 259 9.77 6.38 -18.66
C LEU A 259 9.22 7.78 -18.36
N ALA A 260 8.23 8.26 -19.13
CA ALA A 260 7.55 9.53 -18.85
C ALA A 260 6.57 9.41 -17.67
N SER A 261 5.82 8.32 -17.57
CA SER A 261 4.82 8.13 -16.50
C SER A 261 5.28 7.24 -15.35
N ALA A 262 6.28 6.38 -15.55
CA ALA A 262 6.79 5.47 -14.52
C ALA A 262 7.21 6.18 -13.21
N PRO A 263 7.85 7.37 -13.22
CA PRO A 263 8.17 8.10 -11.98
C PRO A 263 6.93 8.52 -11.18
N THR A 264 5.84 8.85 -11.88
CA THR A 264 4.57 9.23 -11.25
C THR A 264 3.84 7.99 -10.74
N MET A 265 3.83 6.90 -11.51
CA MET A 265 3.21 5.64 -11.11
C MET A 265 3.91 5.02 -9.91
N MET A 266 5.25 4.96 -9.95
CA MET A 266 6.07 4.20 -9.01
C MET A 266 7.10 5.07 -8.30
N PRO A 267 6.70 6.14 -7.58
CA PRO A 267 7.64 7.12 -7.05
C PRO A 267 8.61 6.48 -6.04
N ARG A 268 9.89 6.49 -6.38
CA ARG A 268 11.05 6.10 -5.57
C ARG A 268 11.99 7.29 -5.40
N THR A 269 12.46 7.50 -4.17
CA THR A 269 13.48 8.50 -3.82
C THR A 269 14.86 8.00 -4.22
N SER A 270 15.70 8.86 -4.80
CA SER A 270 17.08 8.52 -5.19
C SER A 270 17.18 7.30 -6.12
N PHE A 271 16.21 7.12 -7.02
CA PHE A 271 16.15 6.03 -7.98
C PHE A 271 16.26 6.55 -9.41
N SER A 272 17.09 5.90 -10.22
CA SER A 272 17.23 6.21 -11.64
C SER A 272 16.26 5.36 -12.46
N TYR A 273 15.31 6.01 -13.14
CA TYR A 273 14.29 5.34 -13.96
C TYR A 273 14.85 4.99 -15.33
N THR A 274 15.50 3.84 -15.40
CA THR A 274 15.90 3.21 -16.65
C THR A 274 15.14 1.89 -16.81
N ASP A 275 15.01 1.41 -18.04
CA ASP A 275 14.40 0.09 -18.25
C ASP A 275 15.09 -0.99 -17.40
N ALA A 276 16.43 -0.97 -17.33
CA ALA A 276 17.21 -1.94 -16.58
C ALA A 276 16.86 -1.95 -15.08
N ASN A 277 16.75 -0.76 -14.48
CA ASN A 277 16.41 -0.65 -13.06
C ASN A 277 14.94 -1.02 -12.80
N LEU A 278 14.03 -0.68 -13.71
CA LEU A 278 12.61 -1.00 -13.58
C LEU A 278 12.31 -2.49 -13.72
N ARG A 279 13.10 -3.25 -14.51
CA ARG A 279 12.97 -4.72 -14.62
C ARG A 279 13.17 -5.47 -13.31
N VAL A 280 13.93 -4.91 -12.38
CA VAL A 280 14.29 -5.58 -11.11
C VAL A 280 13.62 -4.92 -9.92
N LEU A 281 12.79 -3.90 -10.16
CA LEU A 281 12.09 -3.19 -9.12
C LEU A 281 10.82 -3.95 -8.74
N ALA A 282 10.72 -4.34 -7.48
CA ALA A 282 9.45 -4.81 -6.93
C ALA A 282 8.42 -3.67 -6.91
N LEU A 283 7.20 -4.01 -7.31
CA LEU A 283 6.06 -3.11 -7.22
C LEU A 283 5.56 -3.04 -5.78
N ARG A 284 4.89 -1.93 -5.48
CA ARG A 284 4.02 -1.78 -4.32
C ARG A 284 2.59 -1.79 -4.82
N CYS A 285 1.63 -2.25 -4.02
CA CYS A 285 0.21 -2.16 -4.39
C CYS A 285 -0.19 -0.73 -4.77
N SER A 286 0.39 0.29 -4.11
CA SER A 286 0.17 1.72 -4.39
C SER A 286 0.77 2.24 -5.70
N ASP A 287 1.61 1.45 -6.36
CA ASP A 287 2.13 1.79 -7.68
C ASP A 287 1.03 1.67 -8.75
N CYS A 288 0.08 0.76 -8.52
CA CYS A 288 -1.10 0.54 -9.34
C CYS A 288 -2.35 1.20 -8.75
N HIS A 289 -2.49 1.18 -7.43
CA HIS A 289 -3.66 1.68 -6.72
C HIS A 289 -3.42 3.05 -6.07
N GLY A 290 -4.15 4.07 -6.51
CA GLY A 290 -4.03 5.43 -6.00
C GLY A 290 -4.83 6.42 -6.84
N ALA A 291 -4.49 7.70 -6.72
CA ALA A 291 -5.20 8.78 -7.39
C ALA A 291 -5.10 8.73 -8.92
N ASP A 292 -6.23 8.98 -9.59
CA ASP A 292 -6.39 9.14 -11.05
C ASP A 292 -5.86 10.46 -11.64
N SER A 293 -5.39 11.36 -10.79
CA SER A 293 -4.77 12.62 -11.16
C SER A 293 -3.42 12.76 -10.44
N ALA A 294 -2.67 11.66 -10.40
CA ALA A 294 -1.44 11.58 -9.64
C ALA A 294 -0.39 12.55 -10.21
N THR A 295 0.16 13.34 -9.30
CA THR A 295 1.34 14.18 -9.47
C THR A 295 2.37 13.80 -8.41
N ALA A 296 3.53 14.46 -8.39
CA ALA A 296 4.51 14.28 -7.32
C ALA A 296 3.99 14.73 -5.94
N LEU A 297 2.99 15.63 -5.90
CA LEU A 297 2.41 16.22 -4.68
C LEU A 297 1.12 15.51 -4.23
N THR A 298 0.52 14.70 -5.09
CA THR A 298 -0.70 13.95 -4.74
C THR A 298 -0.41 12.94 -3.63
N PRO A 299 -1.28 12.82 -2.61
CA PRO A 299 -1.11 11.83 -1.56
C PRO A 299 -0.92 10.42 -2.14
N LYS A 300 0.17 9.75 -1.74
CA LYS A 300 0.55 8.43 -2.25
C LYS A 300 -0.20 7.36 -1.47
N GLY A 301 -0.84 6.42 -2.16
CA GLY A 301 -1.56 5.30 -1.54
C GLY A 301 -2.99 5.16 -2.07
N PRO A 302 -3.67 4.06 -1.72
CA PRO A 302 -4.97 3.70 -2.29
C PRO A 302 -6.15 4.39 -1.57
N HIS A 303 -6.08 5.72 -1.45
CA HIS A 303 -7.10 6.51 -0.74
C HIS A 303 -8.37 6.69 -1.57
N GLY A 304 -8.22 7.06 -2.85
CA GLY A 304 -9.35 7.15 -3.77
C GLY A 304 -8.97 7.48 -5.21
N SER A 305 -9.85 7.12 -6.13
CA SER A 305 -9.73 7.33 -7.58
C SER A 305 -11.11 7.48 -8.23
N SER A 306 -11.21 8.29 -9.27
CA SER A 306 -12.38 8.23 -10.18
C SER A 306 -12.38 6.95 -11.03
N VAL A 307 -11.22 6.34 -11.23
CA VAL A 307 -11.07 5.11 -12.02
C VAL A 307 -11.37 3.89 -11.15
N ALA A 308 -12.11 2.94 -11.73
CA ALA A 308 -12.51 1.70 -11.07
C ALA A 308 -11.31 0.98 -10.44
N LYS A 309 -11.56 0.28 -9.31
CA LYS A 309 -10.52 -0.43 -8.54
C LYS A 309 -9.43 0.47 -7.94
N ILE A 310 -9.74 1.75 -7.74
CA ILE A 310 -8.81 2.73 -7.19
C ILE A 310 -7.54 2.82 -8.06
N LEU A 311 -7.67 2.72 -9.39
CA LEU A 311 -6.49 2.71 -10.24
C LEU A 311 -5.85 4.09 -10.32
N LYS A 312 -4.53 4.11 -10.15
CA LYS A 312 -3.71 5.30 -10.25
C LYS A 312 -3.54 5.68 -11.71
N VAL A 313 -3.70 6.96 -12.02
CA VAL A 313 -3.46 7.50 -13.36
C VAL A 313 -2.65 8.79 -13.22
N PRO A 314 -1.53 8.95 -13.93
CA PRO A 314 -0.79 10.20 -13.97
C PRO A 314 -1.63 11.30 -14.59
N VAL A 315 -1.47 12.54 -14.10
CA VAL A 315 -2.12 13.70 -14.72
C VAL A 315 -1.83 13.76 -16.23
N GLY A 316 -2.87 13.96 -17.04
CA GLY A 316 -2.77 14.05 -18.50
C GLY A 316 -2.60 12.72 -19.25
N SER A 317 -2.57 11.58 -18.56
CA SER A 317 -2.53 10.28 -19.23
C SER A 317 -3.88 9.94 -19.88
N THR A 318 -3.82 9.44 -21.13
CA THR A 318 -4.98 8.90 -21.86
C THR A 318 -5.21 7.42 -21.60
N TYR A 319 -4.31 6.76 -20.86
CA TYR A 319 -4.36 5.33 -20.55
C TYR A 319 -5.24 5.06 -19.32
N THR A 320 -6.54 5.24 -19.46
CA THR A 320 -7.50 5.21 -18.34
C THR A 320 -8.37 3.95 -18.31
N VAL A 321 -8.31 3.13 -19.36
CA VAL A 321 -9.25 2.03 -19.54
C VAL A 321 -8.68 0.74 -18.98
N TRP A 322 -9.43 0.16 -18.06
CA TRP A 322 -9.20 -1.16 -17.49
C TRP A 322 -10.38 -2.06 -17.80
N GLY A 323 -10.13 -3.31 -18.21
CA GLY A 323 -11.20 -4.24 -18.51
C GLY A 323 -11.22 -4.75 -19.94
N PRO A 324 -12.27 -5.52 -20.29
CA PRO A 324 -12.50 -6.05 -21.63
C PRO A 324 -12.78 -4.97 -22.68
N THR A 325 -12.72 -3.69 -22.37
CA THR A 325 -12.85 -2.62 -23.38
C THR A 325 -11.52 -1.90 -23.64
N ALA A 326 -10.46 -2.25 -22.90
CA ALA A 326 -9.14 -1.68 -23.07
C ALA A 326 -8.53 -2.12 -24.40
N ASP A 327 -8.10 -1.16 -25.21
CA ASP A 327 -7.45 -1.41 -26.49
C ASP A 327 -5.98 -0.98 -26.45
N ARG A 328 -5.29 -1.18 -27.58
CA ARG A 328 -3.89 -0.79 -27.71
C ARG A 328 -3.62 0.70 -27.52
N ASN A 329 -4.62 1.57 -27.51
CA ASN A 329 -4.47 3.03 -27.44
C ASN A 329 -4.76 3.59 -26.04
N ASN A 330 -5.61 2.92 -25.26
CA ASN A 330 -6.10 3.43 -23.98
C ASN A 330 -5.90 2.46 -22.79
N ALA A 331 -5.33 1.28 -23.03
CA ALA A 331 -5.10 0.30 -21.97
C ALA A 331 -4.23 0.87 -20.85
N TRP A 332 -4.74 0.77 -19.63
CA TRP A 332 -4.11 1.32 -18.42
C TRP A 332 -2.67 0.84 -18.19
N CYS A 333 -2.30 -0.36 -18.65
CA CYS A 333 -0.95 -0.92 -18.53
C CYS A 333 0.13 0.00 -19.13
N PHE A 334 -0.22 0.82 -20.12
CA PHE A 334 0.71 1.76 -20.75
C PHE A 334 1.06 2.98 -19.89
N ASN A 335 0.47 3.10 -18.70
CA ASN A 335 0.98 4.01 -17.67
C ASN A 335 2.35 3.55 -17.12
N CYS A 336 2.71 2.27 -17.26
CA CYS A 336 4.00 1.74 -16.82
C CYS A 336 4.81 1.14 -17.97
N HIS A 337 4.15 0.51 -18.94
CA HIS A 337 4.81 -0.12 -20.08
C HIS A 337 4.87 0.82 -21.29
N ASP A 338 5.99 0.80 -22.00
CA ASP A 338 6.07 1.49 -23.28
C ASP A 338 5.12 0.80 -24.27
N ARG A 339 4.30 1.59 -24.95
CA ARG A 339 3.35 1.11 -25.94
C ARG A 339 4.03 0.71 -27.26
N THR A 340 5.19 1.27 -27.55
CA THR A 340 5.89 1.14 -28.85
C THR A 340 6.11 -0.32 -29.29
N PRO A 341 6.61 -1.22 -28.42
CA PRO A 341 6.82 -2.63 -28.78
C PRO A 341 5.54 -3.42 -29.12
N PHE A 342 4.36 -2.85 -28.84
CA PHE A 342 3.07 -3.51 -29.04
C PHE A 342 2.35 -3.06 -30.31
N ILE A 343 2.77 -1.93 -30.90
CA ILE A 343 2.08 -1.28 -32.01
C ILE A 343 2.96 -1.07 -33.24
N SER A 344 4.25 -1.41 -33.16
CA SER A 344 5.23 -1.26 -34.23
C SER A 344 5.60 -2.61 -34.84
N SER A 345 5.56 -2.71 -36.17
CA SER A 345 5.93 -3.92 -36.94
C SER A 345 7.40 -4.27 -36.83
N SER A 346 8.22 -3.28 -36.50
CA SER A 346 9.68 -3.37 -36.49
C SER A 346 10.26 -3.53 -35.09
N ASP A 347 9.48 -3.34 -34.03
CA ASP A 347 9.96 -3.44 -32.65
C ASP A 347 9.75 -4.84 -32.06
N THR A 348 10.84 -5.60 -31.98
CA THR A 348 10.83 -6.98 -31.48
C THR A 348 11.02 -7.09 -29.96
N SER A 349 11.00 -5.98 -29.23
CA SER A 349 11.28 -5.93 -27.78
C SER A 349 10.20 -6.54 -26.91
N SER A 350 9.00 -6.80 -27.45
CA SER A 350 7.90 -7.44 -26.71
C SER A 350 8.06 -8.97 -26.55
N GLY A 351 9.11 -9.56 -27.13
CA GLY A 351 9.37 -11.01 -27.07
C GLY A 351 8.50 -11.83 -28.04
N MET A 352 7.34 -11.31 -28.45
CA MET A 352 6.45 -11.91 -29.46
C MET A 352 6.92 -11.56 -30.87
N LYS A 353 7.83 -12.37 -31.43
CA LYS A 353 8.43 -12.16 -32.75
C LYS A 353 8.52 -13.45 -33.56
N ASN A 354 8.47 -13.32 -34.89
CA ASN A 354 8.93 -14.35 -35.81
C ASN A 354 10.14 -13.78 -36.56
N SER A 355 11.34 -14.28 -36.25
CA SER A 355 12.60 -13.75 -36.77
C SER A 355 12.69 -12.23 -36.49
N SER A 356 12.71 -11.39 -37.54
CA SER A 356 12.79 -9.92 -37.43
C SER A 356 11.41 -9.23 -37.40
N LYS A 357 10.30 -9.96 -37.44
CA LYS A 357 8.94 -9.38 -37.46
C LYS A 357 8.35 -9.31 -36.06
N ALA A 358 7.89 -8.13 -35.64
CA ALA A 358 7.14 -7.95 -34.41
C ALA A 358 5.70 -8.46 -34.60
N LEU A 359 5.33 -9.53 -33.89
CA LEU A 359 4.02 -10.15 -34.04
C LEU A 359 2.94 -9.49 -33.17
N HIS A 360 3.34 -8.75 -32.14
CA HIS A 360 2.38 -8.06 -31.27
C HIS A 360 1.53 -7.06 -32.06
N GLU A 361 2.15 -6.33 -32.98
CA GLU A 361 1.45 -5.37 -33.82
C GLU A 361 0.37 -6.06 -34.67
N LEU A 362 0.64 -7.23 -35.24
CA LEU A 362 -0.33 -7.96 -36.08
C LEU A 362 -1.61 -8.30 -35.31
N HIS A 363 -1.46 -8.79 -34.08
CA HIS A 363 -2.58 -9.16 -33.21
C HIS A 363 -3.29 -7.93 -32.63
N ALA A 364 -2.55 -6.87 -32.34
CA ALA A 364 -3.11 -5.59 -31.92
C ALA A 364 -3.75 -4.80 -33.07
N ARG A 365 -3.48 -5.11 -34.36
CA ARG A 365 -3.97 -4.41 -35.57
C ARG A 365 -5.14 -5.03 -36.28
N LYS A 366 -5.45 -6.32 -36.12
CA LYS A 366 -6.63 -6.90 -36.76
C LYS A 366 -7.89 -6.09 -36.40
N ALA A 367 -8.66 -5.75 -37.43
CA ALA A 367 -9.40 -4.50 -37.51
C ALA A 367 -10.72 -4.47 -36.73
N ALA A 368 -11.23 -3.25 -36.55
CA ALA A 368 -12.61 -2.85 -36.22
C ALA A 368 -13.60 -4.02 -36.11
N GLY A 369 -13.76 -4.54 -34.89
CA GLY A 369 -14.72 -5.60 -34.54
C GLY A 369 -14.11 -6.95 -34.16
N ALA A 370 -12.85 -7.23 -34.50
CA ALA A 370 -12.20 -8.53 -34.22
C ALA A 370 -10.71 -8.46 -33.81
N GLY A 371 -10.15 -7.28 -33.55
CA GLY A 371 -8.80 -7.11 -33.00
C GLY A 371 -8.70 -7.56 -31.55
N GLY A 372 -7.70 -8.38 -31.24
CA GLY A 372 -7.46 -8.86 -29.88
C GLY A 372 -7.09 -7.70 -28.97
N ARG A 373 -7.99 -7.35 -28.07
CA ARG A 373 -7.70 -6.48 -26.92
C ARG A 373 -6.58 -7.14 -26.13
N CYS A 374 -5.78 -6.36 -25.41
CA CYS A 374 -4.69 -6.93 -24.62
C CYS A 374 -5.18 -8.06 -23.71
N VAL A 375 -6.37 -7.89 -23.13
CA VAL A 375 -7.00 -8.85 -22.22
C VAL A 375 -7.68 -10.03 -22.91
N ASP A 376 -7.73 -10.05 -24.24
CA ASP A 376 -8.13 -11.23 -25.01
C ASP A 376 -6.97 -12.24 -25.10
N CYS A 377 -5.73 -11.86 -24.74
CA CYS A 377 -4.57 -12.77 -24.70
C CYS A 377 -3.83 -12.73 -23.35
N HIS A 378 -3.85 -11.60 -22.65
CA HIS A 378 -3.17 -11.37 -21.37
C HIS A 378 -4.15 -11.41 -20.20
N LEU A 379 -3.59 -11.63 -19.01
CA LEU A 379 -4.37 -11.53 -17.78
C LEU A 379 -5.02 -10.17 -17.66
N LEU A 380 -6.34 -10.17 -17.46
CA LEU A 380 -7.05 -8.96 -17.08
C LEU A 380 -6.49 -8.43 -15.76
N SER A 381 -6.09 -9.27 -14.80
CA SER A 381 -5.50 -8.83 -13.54
C SER A 381 -4.01 -9.17 -13.49
N PRO A 382 -3.11 -8.20 -13.22
CA PRO A 382 -1.67 -8.39 -13.32
C PRO A 382 -1.08 -8.99 -12.03
N HIS A 383 -1.95 -9.49 -11.15
CA HIS A 383 -1.59 -10.05 -9.85
C HIS A 383 -1.00 -11.44 -9.99
N GLY A 384 -1.30 -12.16 -11.08
CA GLY A 384 -0.81 -13.51 -11.36
C GLY A 384 -1.93 -14.53 -11.49
N GLN A 385 -1.68 -15.60 -12.25
CA GLN A 385 -2.62 -16.72 -12.44
C GLN A 385 -2.08 -17.98 -11.78
N SER A 386 -2.95 -18.67 -11.03
CA SER A 386 -2.68 -20.00 -10.50
C SER A 386 -2.63 -21.04 -11.61
N GLY A 387 -1.46 -21.64 -11.83
CA GLY A 387 -1.24 -22.72 -12.80
C GLY A 387 -1.82 -24.08 -12.42
N VAL A 388 -2.90 -24.16 -11.63
CA VAL A 388 -3.48 -25.45 -11.19
C VAL A 388 -4.85 -25.65 -11.82
N GLY A 389 -4.87 -26.63 -12.73
CA GLY A 389 -5.96 -27.07 -13.59
C GLY A 389 -7.37 -27.08 -12.99
N THR A 390 -8.27 -26.35 -13.65
CA THR A 390 -9.42 -26.93 -14.35
C THR A 390 -9.66 -26.05 -15.58
N ALA A 391 -10.17 -26.63 -16.66
CA ALA A 391 -10.50 -25.93 -17.91
C ALA A 391 -11.46 -24.72 -17.73
N ASN A 392 -11.98 -24.49 -16.51
CA ASN A 392 -12.96 -23.44 -16.21
C ASN A 392 -12.41 -22.19 -15.52
N GLN A 393 -11.13 -22.10 -15.14
CA GLN A 393 -10.52 -20.79 -14.74
C GLN A 393 -9.75 -20.10 -15.87
N ARG A 394 -9.57 -20.78 -17.01
CA ARG A 394 -9.25 -20.13 -18.30
C ARG A 394 -10.42 -19.34 -18.90
N GLN A 395 -11.61 -19.41 -18.31
CA GLN A 395 -12.84 -18.73 -18.77
C GLN A 395 -12.89 -17.22 -18.48
N HIS A 396 -12.01 -16.69 -17.61
CA HIS A 396 -11.90 -15.22 -17.43
C HIS A 396 -10.86 -14.57 -18.34
N LEU A 397 -10.18 -15.36 -19.18
CA LEU A 397 -9.02 -14.90 -19.95
C LEU A 397 -9.18 -15.01 -21.45
N LEU A 398 -10.11 -15.83 -21.93
CA LEU A 398 -10.35 -15.99 -23.35
C LEU A 398 -11.85 -16.03 -23.56
N ASN A 399 -12.37 -15.18 -24.44
CA ASN A 399 -13.66 -15.45 -25.04
C ASN A 399 -13.49 -16.74 -25.87
N PRO A 400 -14.10 -17.88 -25.49
CA PRO A 400 -13.91 -19.15 -26.19
C PRO A 400 -14.38 -19.09 -27.65
N ALA A 401 -15.17 -18.08 -28.01
CA ALA A 401 -15.60 -17.85 -29.38
C ALA A 401 -14.47 -17.35 -30.32
N ILE A 402 -13.37 -16.83 -29.77
CA ILE A 402 -12.28 -16.20 -30.55
C ILE A 402 -11.06 -17.13 -30.71
N PHE A 403 -10.86 -18.10 -29.82
CA PHE A 403 -9.70 -19.00 -29.84
C PHE A 403 -10.15 -20.46 -29.93
N ARG A 404 -9.62 -21.22 -30.90
CA ARG A 404 -9.75 -22.68 -30.93
C ARG A 404 -8.46 -23.30 -30.42
N GLU A 405 -8.60 -24.34 -29.61
CA GLU A 405 -7.49 -25.21 -29.24
C GLU A 405 -7.15 -26.05 -30.49
N GLU A 406 -6.26 -25.56 -31.34
CA GLU A 406 -5.76 -26.29 -32.51
C GLU A 406 -4.24 -26.45 -32.39
N VAL A 407 -3.76 -27.62 -32.83
CA VAL A 407 -2.33 -27.90 -32.99
C VAL A 407 -1.92 -27.29 -34.33
N ASP A 408 -1.25 -26.15 -34.28
CA ASP A 408 -0.65 -25.56 -35.48
C ASP A 408 0.48 -26.47 -35.98
N ASN A 409 0.29 -27.07 -37.17
CA ASN A 409 1.33 -27.85 -37.85
C ASN A 409 2.26 -26.97 -38.69
N THR A 410 2.18 -25.64 -38.59
CA THR A 410 3.25 -24.76 -39.05
C THR A 410 4.37 -24.82 -38.01
N THR A 411 5.46 -25.46 -38.41
CA THR A 411 6.73 -25.52 -37.71
C THR A 411 7.25 -24.12 -37.42
N SER A 412 6.77 -23.55 -36.33
CA SER A 412 7.32 -22.38 -35.70
C SER A 412 8.33 -22.92 -34.69
N GLY A 413 9.47 -23.31 -35.24
CA GLY A 413 10.62 -23.73 -34.45
C GLY A 413 10.98 -22.61 -33.47
N GLN A 414 11.16 -23.00 -32.21
CA GLN A 414 11.59 -22.17 -31.07
C GLN A 414 10.50 -21.41 -30.30
N TRP A 415 9.44 -22.11 -29.86
CA TRP A 415 8.61 -21.65 -28.74
C TRP A 415 8.91 -22.43 -27.46
N PRO A 416 9.86 -22.00 -26.62
CA PRO A 416 9.88 -22.48 -25.25
C PRO A 416 8.83 -21.68 -24.46
N GLN A 417 7.57 -22.17 -24.43
CA GLN A 417 6.59 -22.10 -23.32
C GLN A 417 5.10 -21.83 -23.65
N HIS A 418 4.72 -21.55 -24.90
CA HIS A 418 3.30 -21.58 -25.27
C HIS A 418 2.98 -22.88 -25.97
N GLN A 419 2.61 -23.92 -25.20
CA GLN A 419 1.91 -25.05 -25.78
C GLN A 419 0.53 -24.54 -26.28
N THR A 420 0.41 -24.46 -27.60
CA THR A 420 -0.79 -24.61 -28.45
C THR A 420 -1.99 -23.68 -28.19
N TRP A 421 -1.94 -22.44 -28.70
CA TRP A 421 -3.15 -21.65 -28.99
C TRP A 421 -3.07 -21.04 -30.38
N VAL A 422 -4.10 -21.27 -31.21
CA VAL A 422 -4.25 -20.72 -32.56
C VAL A 422 -5.41 -19.73 -32.56
N ILE A 423 -5.19 -18.53 -33.08
CA ILE A 423 -6.28 -17.60 -33.41
C ILE A 423 -6.78 -18.00 -34.80
N PRO A 424 -8.04 -18.46 -34.95
CA PRO A 424 -8.61 -18.79 -36.25
C PRO A 424 -8.49 -17.59 -37.20
N ASN A 425 -8.11 -17.84 -38.45
CA ASN A 425 -7.89 -16.85 -39.51
C ASN A 425 -6.60 -16.00 -39.39
N CYS A 426 -5.58 -16.46 -38.66
CA CYS A 426 -4.21 -15.91 -38.76
C CYS A 426 -3.47 -16.39 -40.01
N THR A 427 -3.88 -15.87 -41.18
CA THR A 427 -3.05 -15.81 -42.39
C THR A 427 -2.45 -14.42 -42.56
#